data_AF-A0A940I7R2-F1
#
_entry.id   AF-A0A940I7R2-F1
#
_cell.length_a   1.000
_cell.length_b   1.000
_cell.length_c   1.000
_cell.angle_alpha   90.00
_cell.angle_beta   90.00
_cell.angle_gamma   90.00
#
_symmetry.space_group_name_H-M   'P 1'
#
loop_
_entity.id
_entity.type
_entity.pdbx_description
1 polymer ?
#
loop_
_entity_poly.entity_id
_entity_poly.type
_entity_poly.pdbx_seq_one_letter_code
_entity_poly.pdbx_strand_id
1 'polypeptide(L)'
;MKKLLVVSLLVVVTMAFGGYFVGIGDAGNAYGITAGMTIEDLSLFGYNGHGTLMAVLGTGVGAAVDLTPFELYSDIFGDKEYRILVGAGAGGSFSILSTGFNIGAGVTFKVLWGDHFISKTTVGFGLGGFYSDSILGYVF
;
A
#
# COMPACT_ATOMS: atom_id res chain seq x y z
N MET A 1 10.68 -26.89 3.30
CA MET A 1 11.66 -26.61 2.22
C MET A 1 11.02 -26.15 0.91
N LYS A 2 10.11 -26.90 0.26
CA LYS A 2 9.48 -26.48 -1.01
C LYS A 2 8.74 -25.12 -0.92
N LYS A 3 8.02 -24.86 0.17
CA LYS A 3 7.33 -23.57 0.40
C LYS A 3 8.31 -22.38 0.54
N LEU A 4 9.46 -22.60 1.18
CA LEU A 4 10.50 -21.59 1.36
C LEU A 4 11.15 -21.21 0.03
N LEU A 5 11.34 -22.18 -0.87
CA LEU A 5 11.88 -21.98 -2.21
C LEU A 5 10.89 -21.22 -3.11
N VAL A 6 9.58 -21.51 -2.99
CA VAL A 6 8.54 -20.76 -3.70
C VAL A 6 8.42 -19.33 -3.16
N VAL A 7 8.48 -19.12 -1.84
CA VAL A 7 8.45 -17.77 -1.25
C VAL A 7 9.68 -16.97 -1.66
N SER A 8 10.88 -17.56 -1.62
CA SER A 8 12.11 -16.87 -2.06
C SER A 8 12.12 -16.64 -3.56
N LEU A 9 11.59 -17.54 -4.39
CA LEU A 9 11.39 -17.30 -5.81
C LEU A 9 10.37 -16.19 -6.06
N LEU A 10 9.26 -16.14 -5.31
CA LEU A 10 8.29 -15.03 -5.41
C LEU A 10 8.92 -13.70 -5.00
N VAL A 11 9.75 -13.69 -3.95
CA VAL A 11 10.51 -12.51 -3.51
C VAL A 11 11.51 -12.08 -4.59
N VAL A 12 12.28 -13.01 -5.17
CA VAL A 12 13.26 -12.70 -6.24
C VAL A 12 12.59 -12.28 -7.54
N VAL A 13 11.45 -12.90 -7.90
CA VAL A 13 10.68 -12.51 -9.09
C VAL A 13 10.01 -11.17 -8.86
N THR A 14 9.46 -10.88 -7.67
CA THR A 14 8.95 -9.54 -7.35
C THR A 14 10.05 -8.49 -7.30
N MET A 15 11.30 -8.86 -7.01
CA MET A 15 12.45 -7.93 -6.97
C MET A 15 12.80 -7.35 -8.34
N ALA A 16 12.31 -7.96 -9.43
CA ALA A 16 12.60 -7.53 -10.78
C ALA A 16 11.59 -6.52 -11.37
N PHE A 17 10.46 -6.24 -10.70
CA PHE A 17 9.32 -5.53 -11.32
C PHE A 17 8.75 -4.33 -10.54
N GLY A 18 9.35 -3.91 -9.42
CA GLY A 18 8.86 -2.76 -8.63
C GLY A 18 9.81 -2.30 -7.52
N GLY A 19 9.53 -1.11 -6.95
CA GLY A 19 10.25 -0.59 -5.79
C GLY A 19 9.74 -1.21 -4.48
N TYR A 20 10.60 -1.39 -3.49
CA TYR A 20 10.18 -1.90 -2.18
C TYR A 20 10.02 -0.77 -1.20
N PHE A 21 9.13 -0.90 -0.22
CA PHE A 21 9.12 0.03 0.89
C PHE A 21 9.02 -0.64 2.25
N VAL A 22 9.51 0.07 3.24
CA VAL A 22 9.31 -0.20 4.66
C VAL A 22 8.95 1.11 5.36
N GLY A 23 8.04 1.03 6.34
CA GLY A 23 7.53 2.21 7.01
C GLY A 23 6.64 1.88 8.21
N ILE A 24 5.84 2.86 8.59
CA ILE A 24 4.78 2.74 9.60
C ILE A 24 3.43 2.96 8.94
N GLY A 25 2.40 2.30 9.44
CA GLY A 25 1.09 2.36 8.82
C GLY A 25 0.04 1.52 9.49
N ASP A 26 -1.12 1.47 8.85
CA ASP A 26 -2.29 0.70 9.26
C ASP A 26 -3.00 0.06 8.06
N ALA A 27 -3.75 -1.00 8.35
CA ALA A 27 -4.74 -1.57 7.47
C ALA A 27 -5.91 -2.04 8.34
N GLY A 28 -7.09 -1.49 8.12
CA GLY A 28 -8.28 -1.70 8.93
C GLY A 28 -8.04 -1.38 10.40
N ASN A 29 -7.99 -2.43 11.23
CA ASN A 29 -7.77 -2.35 12.67
C ASN A 29 -6.37 -2.83 13.12
N ALA A 30 -5.47 -3.15 12.18
CA ALA A 30 -4.09 -3.48 12.46
C ALA A 30 -3.19 -2.27 12.16
N TYR A 31 -2.31 -1.91 13.09
CA TYR A 31 -1.34 -0.83 12.89
C TYR A 31 0.04 -1.25 13.43
N GLY A 32 1.10 -0.75 12.81
CA GLY A 32 2.48 -1.11 13.15
C GLY A 32 3.47 -0.88 12.02
N ILE A 33 4.42 -1.81 11.89
CA ILE A 33 5.40 -1.80 10.82
C ILE A 33 4.72 -2.25 9.54
N THR A 34 4.91 -1.47 8.47
CA THR A 34 4.36 -1.76 7.16
C THR A 34 5.48 -2.01 6.18
N ALA A 35 5.35 -3.02 5.34
CA ALA A 35 6.28 -3.28 4.25
C ALA A 35 5.52 -3.75 3.01
N GLY A 36 6.10 -3.55 1.84
CA GLY A 36 5.43 -3.87 0.60
C GLY A 36 6.19 -3.48 -0.63
N MET A 37 5.46 -3.38 -1.73
CA MET A 37 5.99 -3.03 -3.05
C MET A 37 5.16 -1.95 -3.72
N THR A 38 5.82 -1.09 -4.47
CA THR A 38 5.24 -0.18 -5.45
C THR A 38 5.28 -0.80 -6.84
N ILE A 39 4.32 -0.43 -7.69
CA ILE A 39 4.23 -0.89 -9.08
C ILE A 39 3.94 0.34 -9.94
N GLU A 40 4.84 0.74 -10.83
CA GLU A 40 4.70 2.01 -11.57
C GLU A 40 3.66 1.95 -12.70
N ASP A 41 3.43 0.76 -13.27
CA ASP A 41 2.52 0.53 -14.40
C ASP A 41 1.50 -0.60 -14.12
N LEU A 42 0.78 -0.49 -13.00
CA LEU A 42 -0.28 -1.46 -12.70
C LEU A 42 -1.52 -1.18 -13.57
N SER A 43 -1.82 -2.12 -14.47
CA SER A 43 -3.01 -2.07 -15.32
C SER A 43 -4.19 -2.82 -14.68
N LEU A 44 -5.28 -2.12 -14.39
CA LEU A 44 -6.53 -2.71 -13.91
C LEU A 44 -7.74 -1.97 -14.49
N PHE A 45 -8.73 -2.72 -14.98
CA PHE A 45 -9.97 -2.16 -15.54
C PHE A 45 -9.77 -1.10 -16.64
N GLY A 46 -8.68 -1.19 -17.41
CA GLY A 46 -8.36 -0.24 -18.49
C GLY A 46 -7.66 1.05 -18.02
N TYR A 47 -7.39 1.19 -16.71
CA TYR A 47 -6.58 2.25 -16.16
C TYR A 47 -5.15 1.75 -15.90
N ASN A 48 -4.16 2.59 -16.14
CA ASN A 48 -2.77 2.35 -15.78
C ASN A 48 -2.31 3.39 -14.77
N GLY A 49 -1.52 2.98 -13.79
CA GLY A 49 -0.77 3.90 -12.95
C GLY A 49 -0.18 3.24 -11.73
N HIS A 50 0.17 4.07 -10.75
CA HIS A 50 0.97 3.63 -9.62
C HIS A 50 0.14 2.77 -8.66
N GLY A 51 0.53 1.51 -8.47
CA GLY A 51 -0.05 0.60 -7.49
C GLY A 51 0.81 0.45 -6.24
N THR A 52 0.20 0.06 -5.13
CA THR A 52 0.96 -0.52 -4.02
C THR A 52 0.32 -1.80 -3.52
N LEU A 53 1.16 -2.72 -3.04
CA LEU A 53 0.75 -3.87 -2.26
C LEU A 53 1.51 -3.80 -0.94
N MET A 54 0.78 -3.77 0.18
CA MET A 54 1.34 -3.63 1.51
C MET A 54 0.84 -4.69 2.47
N ALA A 55 1.69 -5.03 3.44
CA ALA A 55 1.34 -5.81 4.61
C ALA A 55 1.72 -5.04 5.88
N VAL A 56 0.88 -5.14 6.90
CA VAL A 56 1.06 -4.48 8.20
C VAL A 56 1.20 -5.55 9.27
N LEU A 57 2.22 -5.40 10.13
CA LEU A 57 2.44 -6.25 11.30
C LEU A 57 2.63 -5.37 12.54
N GLY A 58 1.83 -5.63 13.57
CA GLY A 58 1.92 -4.92 14.85
C GLY A 58 0.84 -5.39 15.81
N THR A 59 -0.19 -4.56 16.02
CA THR A 59 -1.37 -4.93 16.84
C THR A 59 -2.28 -5.98 16.19
N GLY A 60 -1.96 -6.34 14.96
CA GLY A 60 -2.62 -7.34 14.15
C GLY A 60 -1.78 -7.69 12.93
N VAL A 61 -2.43 -8.37 12.00
CA VAL A 61 -1.91 -8.60 10.64
C VAL A 61 -2.90 -7.97 9.67
N GLY A 62 -2.40 -7.15 8.76
CA GLY A 62 -3.19 -6.51 7.71
C GLY A 62 -2.52 -6.62 6.36
N ALA A 63 -3.32 -6.51 5.31
CA ALA A 63 -2.84 -6.36 3.95
C ALA A 63 -3.76 -5.41 3.19
N ALA A 64 -3.17 -4.57 2.34
CA ALA A 64 -3.91 -3.67 1.47
C ALA A 64 -3.25 -3.58 0.11
N VAL A 65 -4.07 -3.30 -0.90
CA VAL A 65 -3.66 -3.08 -2.28
C VAL A 65 -4.38 -1.86 -2.81
N ASP A 66 -3.74 -1.08 -3.66
CA ASP A 66 -4.38 0.03 -4.32
C ASP A 66 -3.83 0.27 -5.72
N LEU A 67 -4.61 1.00 -6.50
CA LEU A 67 -4.25 1.54 -7.80
C LEU A 67 -4.62 3.03 -7.81
N THR A 68 -3.63 3.89 -8.07
CA THR A 68 -3.81 5.34 -8.18
C THR A 68 -3.42 5.81 -9.59
N PRO A 69 -4.35 5.75 -10.56
CA PRO A 69 -4.06 6.04 -11.97
C PRO A 69 -4.21 7.53 -12.32
N PHE A 70 -4.79 8.34 -11.43
CA PHE A 70 -5.07 9.74 -11.71
C PHE A 70 -4.09 10.64 -10.97
N GLU A 71 -3.24 11.35 -11.71
CA GLU A 71 -2.41 12.41 -11.14
C GLU A 71 -3.24 13.69 -10.99
N LEU A 72 -3.32 14.20 -9.75
CA LEU A 72 -4.02 15.44 -9.43
C LEU A 72 -3.10 16.65 -9.54
N TYR A 73 -1.84 16.47 -9.12
CA TYR A 73 -0.86 17.55 -9.03
C TYR A 73 0.56 16.99 -8.99
N SER A 74 1.50 17.70 -9.59
CA SER A 74 2.94 17.44 -9.51
C SER A 74 3.71 18.75 -9.48
N ASP A 75 4.75 18.81 -8.67
CA ASP A 75 5.60 19.99 -8.50
C ASP A 75 6.92 19.63 -7.81
N ILE A 76 7.80 20.62 -7.63
CA ILE A 76 9.13 20.46 -7.06
C ILE A 76 9.14 21.02 -5.63
N PHE A 77 9.54 20.21 -4.66
CA PHE A 77 9.82 20.63 -3.30
C PHE A 77 11.32 20.51 -3.01
N GLY A 78 12.01 21.65 -2.97
CA GLY A 78 13.49 21.67 -2.93
C GLY A 78 14.06 21.17 -4.25
N ASP A 79 14.78 20.04 -4.21
CA ASP A 79 15.37 19.40 -5.39
C ASP A 79 14.65 18.07 -5.77
N LYS A 80 13.47 17.83 -5.19
CA LYS A 80 12.72 16.58 -5.36
C LYS A 80 11.34 16.84 -5.93
N GLU A 81 11.00 16.11 -6.98
CA GLU A 81 9.64 16.09 -7.52
C GLU A 81 8.70 15.38 -6.55
N TYR A 82 7.50 15.89 -6.35
CA TYR A 82 6.44 15.16 -5.67
C TYR A 82 5.19 15.10 -6.54
N ARG A 83 4.46 13.99 -6.41
CA ARG A 83 3.27 13.70 -7.21
C ARG A 83 2.13 13.28 -6.31
N ILE A 84 0.98 13.95 -6.44
CA ILE A 84 -0.26 13.63 -5.74
C ILE A 84 -1.13 12.82 -6.69
N LEU A 85 -1.42 11.59 -6.29
CA LEU A 85 -2.17 10.61 -7.06
C LEU A 85 -3.46 10.23 -6.31
N VAL A 86 -4.52 9.96 -7.06
CA VAL A 86 -5.79 9.45 -6.54
C VAL A 86 -6.23 8.20 -7.29
N GLY A 87 -6.97 7.34 -6.59
CA GLY A 87 -7.60 6.17 -7.17
C GLY A 87 -8.38 5.39 -6.12
N ALA A 88 -8.25 4.07 -6.17
CA ALA A 88 -9.00 3.18 -5.30
C ALA A 88 -8.10 2.14 -4.64
N GLY A 89 -8.46 1.77 -3.42
CA GLY A 89 -7.75 0.79 -2.62
C GLY A 89 -8.71 -0.14 -1.91
N ALA A 90 -8.22 -1.31 -1.58
CA ALA A 90 -8.93 -2.30 -0.78
C ALA A 90 -7.95 -3.07 0.08
N GLY A 91 -8.44 -3.58 1.20
CA GLY A 91 -7.63 -4.44 2.03
C GLY A 91 -8.44 -4.99 3.19
N GLY A 92 -7.71 -5.61 4.09
CA GLY A 92 -8.31 -6.17 5.29
C GLY A 92 -7.28 -6.52 6.33
N SER A 93 -7.77 -6.80 7.52
CA SER A 93 -6.96 -7.05 8.69
C SER A 93 -7.64 -7.94 9.69
N PHE A 94 -6.79 -8.53 10.50
CA PHE A 94 -7.16 -9.27 11.69
C PHE A 94 -6.37 -8.69 12.86
N SER A 95 -7.08 -8.20 13.87
CA SER A 95 -6.45 -7.69 15.09
C SER A 95 -6.12 -8.84 16.05
N ILE A 96 -5.00 -8.75 16.75
CA ILE A 96 -4.66 -9.66 17.85
C ILE A 96 -5.39 -9.21 19.14
N LEU A 97 -5.73 -7.92 19.23
CA LEU A 97 -6.34 -7.29 20.41
C LEU A 97 -7.87 -7.24 20.36
N SER A 98 -8.47 -7.50 19.20
CA SER A 98 -9.93 -7.61 19.05
C SER A 98 -10.26 -8.78 18.13
N THR A 99 -11.38 -9.47 18.37
CA THR A 99 -11.87 -10.57 17.51
C THR A 99 -12.42 -10.10 16.15
N GLY A 100 -12.23 -8.81 15.81
CA GLY A 100 -12.77 -8.20 14.62
C GLY A 100 -11.90 -8.45 13.39
N PHE A 101 -12.48 -9.16 12.41
CA PHE A 101 -12.00 -9.14 11.04
C PHE A 101 -12.55 -7.89 10.34
N ASN A 102 -11.68 -7.14 9.68
CA ASN A 102 -12.07 -5.95 8.93
C ASN A 102 -11.67 -6.14 7.46
N ILE A 103 -12.58 -5.92 6.53
CA ILE A 103 -12.28 -5.77 5.10
C ILE A 103 -12.97 -4.50 4.65
N GLY A 104 -12.30 -3.69 3.86
CA GLY A 104 -12.97 -2.59 3.17
C GLY A 104 -12.29 -2.19 1.88
N ALA A 105 -12.95 -1.26 1.19
CA ALA A 105 -12.46 -0.61 0.00
C ALA A 105 -12.86 0.86 0.03
N GLY A 106 -12.10 1.69 -0.68
CA GLY A 106 -12.27 3.13 -0.61
C GLY A 106 -11.48 3.90 -1.64
N VAL A 107 -11.51 5.21 -1.47
CA VAL A 107 -10.73 6.15 -2.27
C VAL A 107 -9.34 6.26 -1.66
N THR A 108 -8.32 6.12 -2.49
CA THR A 108 -6.92 6.23 -2.09
C THR A 108 -6.34 7.56 -2.55
N PHE A 109 -5.73 8.29 -1.62
CA PHE A 109 -4.83 9.39 -1.89
C PHE A 109 -3.40 8.95 -1.60
N LYS A 110 -2.50 9.22 -2.54
CA LYS A 110 -1.10 8.83 -2.47
C LYS A 110 -0.23 10.02 -2.87
N VAL A 111 0.86 10.21 -2.15
CA VAL A 111 1.90 11.16 -2.49
C VAL A 111 3.21 10.41 -2.61
N LEU A 112 3.83 10.53 -3.79
CA LEU A 112 5.19 10.09 -4.03
C LEU A 112 6.09 11.30 -3.80
N TRP A 113 7.07 11.17 -2.92
CA TRP A 113 7.98 12.22 -2.48
C TRP A 113 9.39 11.90 -2.98
N GLY A 114 9.74 12.43 -4.14
CA GLY A 114 10.92 12.03 -4.89
C GLY A 114 10.94 10.52 -5.13
N ASP A 115 12.13 9.96 -5.12
CA ASP A 115 12.38 8.56 -5.48
C ASP A 115 12.24 7.60 -4.28
N HIS A 116 12.17 8.14 -3.06
CA HIS A 116 12.46 7.37 -1.85
C HIS A 116 11.40 7.45 -0.76
N PHE A 117 10.31 8.19 -0.95
CA PHE A 117 9.29 8.31 0.09
C PHE A 117 7.90 8.21 -0.49
N ILE A 118 7.04 7.47 0.22
CA ILE A 118 5.64 7.30 -0.09
C ILE A 118 4.81 7.62 1.14
N SER A 119 3.78 8.44 0.95
CA SER A 119 2.70 8.56 1.92
C SER A 119 1.38 8.24 1.23
N LYS A 120 0.55 7.40 1.84
CA LYS A 120 -0.73 6.99 1.26
C LYS A 120 -1.77 6.89 2.36
N THR A 121 -3.01 7.20 2.02
CA THR A 121 -4.18 6.80 2.80
C THR A 121 -5.31 6.36 1.88
N THR A 122 -6.00 5.29 2.27
CA THR A 122 -7.29 4.89 1.69
C THR A 122 -8.34 5.07 2.77
N VAL A 123 -9.49 5.63 2.41
CA VAL A 123 -10.64 5.73 3.31
C VAL A 123 -11.91 5.28 2.61
N GLY A 124 -12.74 4.52 3.32
CA GLY A 124 -13.99 4.01 2.77
C GLY A 124 -14.76 3.16 3.77
N PHE A 125 -15.43 2.14 3.25
CA PHE A 125 -16.33 1.29 4.03
C PHE A 125 -16.16 -0.18 3.67
N GLY A 126 -16.57 -1.05 4.58
CA GLY A 126 -16.69 -2.47 4.30
C GLY A 126 -17.27 -3.28 5.45
N LEU A 127 -16.86 -4.53 5.54
CA LEU A 127 -17.28 -5.45 6.59
C LEU A 127 -16.56 -5.07 7.88
N GLY A 128 -17.33 -4.55 8.84
CA GLY A 128 -16.80 -3.97 10.08
C GLY A 128 -16.98 -2.46 10.18
N GLY A 129 -17.58 -1.80 9.17
CA GLY A 129 -17.92 -0.39 9.20
C GLY A 129 -16.93 0.47 8.40
N PHE A 130 -16.46 1.55 9.00
CA PHE A 130 -15.44 2.41 8.41
C PHE A 130 -14.13 1.65 8.23
N TYR A 131 -13.48 1.84 7.08
CA TYR A 131 -12.20 1.22 6.73
C TYR A 131 -11.19 2.29 6.39
N SER A 132 -9.96 2.14 6.91
CA SER A 132 -8.79 2.87 6.45
C SER A 132 -7.61 1.94 6.26
N ASP A 133 -6.72 2.31 5.34
CA ASP A 133 -5.33 1.85 5.37
C ASP A 133 -4.44 3.06 5.10
N SER A 134 -3.25 3.09 5.71
CA SER A 134 -2.32 4.18 5.51
C SER A 134 -0.88 3.72 5.65
N ILE A 135 0.02 4.47 5.02
CA ILE A 135 1.46 4.25 5.14
C ILE A 135 2.20 5.57 5.05
N LEU A 136 3.25 5.69 5.86
CA LEU A 136 4.41 6.54 5.63
C LEU A 136 5.63 5.64 5.53
N GLY A 137 6.25 5.55 4.35
CA GLY A 137 7.31 4.58 4.06
C GLY A 137 8.45 5.13 3.23
N TYR A 138 9.61 4.51 3.38
CA TYR A 138 10.80 4.73 2.56
C TYR A 138 10.84 3.69 1.43
N VAL A 139 11.06 4.13 0.19
CA VAL A 139 11.17 3.31 -1.02
C VAL A 139 12.64 3.08 -1.39
N PHE A 140 13.01 1.82 -1.61
CA PHE A 140 14.36 1.35 -1.95
C PHE A 140 14.53 1.13 -3.46
#